data_AF-X0TDE4-F1
#
_entry.id   AF-X0TDE4-F1
#
_cell.length_a   1.000
_cell.length_b   1.000
_cell.length_c   1.000
_cell.angle_alpha   90.00
_cell.angle_beta   90.00
_cell.angle_gamma   90.00
#
_symmetry.space_group_name_H-M   'P 1'
#
loop_
_entity.id
_entity.type
_entity.pdbx_description
1 polymer ?
#
loop_
_entity_poly.entity_id
_entity_poly.type
_entity_poly.pdbx_seq_one_letter_code
_entity_poly.pdbx_strand_id
1 'polypeptide(L)'
;MVSEPNVGAAVIETATAEDTSITLTALGQYVLQLEAFDGEFTGSDTVTINVCNDSCEAAQSLPDYEPVPGDLNGDCIVDDLDLAILQENWLKDDSLTEEWVLLVD
;
A
#
# COMPACT_ATOMS: atom_id res chain seq x y z
N MET A 1 12.92 -19.00 -6.08
CA MET A 1 11.71 -19.37 -5.30
C MET A 1 10.74 -18.21 -5.22
N VAL A 2 9.46 -18.44 -4.94
CA VAL A 2 8.44 -17.38 -4.78
C VAL A 2 7.72 -17.56 -3.45
N SER A 3 7.59 -16.47 -2.70
CA SER A 3 6.62 -16.29 -1.62
C SER A 3 5.44 -15.51 -2.18
N GLU A 4 4.22 -16.00 -1.97
CA GLU A 4 2.99 -15.45 -2.57
C GLU A 4 1.97 -15.13 -1.47
N PRO A 5 1.12 -14.10 -1.65
CA PRO A 5 0.09 -13.75 -0.68
C PRO A 5 -1.01 -14.81 -0.61
N ASN A 6 -1.32 -15.41 -1.76
CA ASN A 6 -2.24 -16.53 -1.91
C ASN A 6 -1.55 -17.63 -2.72
N VAL A 7 -1.71 -18.89 -2.34
CA VAL A 7 -1.08 -20.01 -3.04
C VAL A 7 -1.57 -20.09 -4.49
N GLY A 8 -0.62 -20.09 -5.44
CA GLY A 8 -0.91 -20.19 -6.88
C GLY A 8 -1.24 -18.85 -7.53
N ALA A 9 -0.98 -17.74 -6.84
CA ALA A 9 -1.20 -16.41 -7.38
C ALA A 9 -0.06 -15.93 -8.28
N ALA A 10 1.12 -16.54 -8.17
CA ALA A 10 2.24 -16.27 -9.07
C ALA A 10 2.56 -17.46 -9.98
N VAL A 11 2.84 -17.18 -11.25
CA VAL A 11 3.25 -18.18 -12.24
C VAL A 11 4.46 -17.65 -12.99
N ILE A 12 5.62 -18.28 -12.80
CA ILE A 12 6.84 -18.01 -13.58
C ILE A 12 6.79 -18.89 -14.84
N GLU A 13 6.95 -18.30 -16.02
CA GLU A 13 6.88 -19.06 -17.28
C GLU A 13 8.00 -20.10 -17.39
N THR A 14 9.27 -19.65 -17.37
CA THR A 14 10.43 -20.54 -17.43
C THR A 14 11.42 -20.16 -16.34
N ALA A 15 11.36 -20.82 -15.18
CA ALA A 15 12.12 -20.42 -13.99
C ALA A 15 13.64 -20.53 -14.11
N THR A 16 14.15 -21.28 -15.09
CA THR A 16 15.60 -21.46 -15.34
C THR A 16 16.10 -20.69 -16.55
N ALA A 17 15.26 -19.92 -17.23
CA ALA A 17 15.71 -19.04 -18.31
C ALA A 17 16.43 -17.84 -17.72
N GLU A 18 17.45 -17.34 -18.42
CA GLU A 18 18.16 -16.11 -18.04
C GLU A 18 17.18 -14.92 -17.95
N ASP A 19 16.33 -14.77 -18.97
CA ASP A 19 15.19 -13.87 -18.97
C ASP A 19 13.89 -14.67 -18.86
N THR A 20 13.04 -14.31 -17.91
CA THR A 20 11.74 -14.96 -17.71
C THR A 20 10.67 -13.92 -17.42
N SER A 21 9.41 -14.28 -17.68
CA SER A 21 8.27 -13.47 -17.29
C SER A 21 7.50 -14.14 -16.15
N ILE A 22 6.79 -13.31 -15.37
CA ILE A 22 5.95 -13.76 -14.27
C ILE A 22 4.57 -13.14 -14.40
N THR A 23 3.54 -13.95 -14.18
CA THR A 23 2.15 -13.48 -14.05
C THR A 23 1.76 -13.48 -12.58
N LEU A 24 1.23 -12.35 -12.09
CA LEU A 24 0.73 -12.17 -10.72
C LEU A 24 -0.77 -11.89 -10.80
N THR A 25 -1.59 -12.65 -10.07
CA THR A 25 -3.06 -12.66 -10.24
C THR A 25 -3.84 -12.17 -9.03
N ALA A 26 -3.19 -12.02 -7.87
CA ALA A 26 -3.82 -11.52 -6.66
C ALA A 26 -3.10 -10.28 -6.12
N LEU A 27 -3.85 -9.44 -5.40
CA LEU A 27 -3.29 -8.36 -4.60
C LEU A 27 -2.44 -8.92 -3.47
N GLY A 28 -1.44 -8.17 -3.04
CA GLY A 28 -0.58 -8.49 -1.90
C GLY A 28 0.91 -8.52 -2.25
N GLN A 29 1.71 -8.93 -1.27
CA GLN A 29 3.16 -8.95 -1.36
C GLN A 29 3.67 -10.29 -1.92
N TYR A 30 4.54 -10.18 -2.92
CA TYR A 30 5.31 -11.28 -3.49
C TYR A 30 6.78 -11.07 -3.19
N VAL A 31 7.49 -12.14 -2.82
CA VAL A 31 8.96 -12.12 -2.70
C VAL A 31 9.51 -13.15 -3.66
N LEU A 32 10.26 -12.68 -4.65
CA LEU A 32 10.92 -13.50 -5.65
C LEU A 32 12.39 -13.61 -5.27
N GLN A 33 12.94 -14.80 -5.36
CA GLN A 33 14.37 -15.03 -5.20
C GLN A 33 14.94 -15.68 -6.46
N LEU A 34 15.98 -15.05 -7.01
CA LEU A 34 16.85 -15.60 -8.04
C LEU A 34 18.03 -16.30 -7.37
N GLU A 35 18.39 -17.47 -7.86
CA GLU A 35 19.56 -18.22 -7.43
C GLU A 35 20.39 -18.61 -8.66
N ALA A 36 21.71 -18.43 -8.59
CA ALA A 36 22.65 -18.80 -9.63
C ALA A 36 23.81 -19.62 -9.05
N PHE A 37 24.25 -20.65 -9.78
CA PHE A 37 25.29 -21.58 -9.37
C PHE A 37 26.31 -21.79 -10.49
N ASP A 38 27.60 -21.71 -10.18
CA ASP A 38 28.69 -21.81 -11.17
C ASP A 38 29.44 -23.14 -11.16
N GLY A 39 29.03 -24.10 -10.32
CA GLY A 39 29.74 -25.36 -10.11
C GLY A 39 30.46 -25.45 -8.77
N GLU A 40 30.72 -24.31 -8.11
CA GLU A 40 31.43 -24.24 -6.83
C GLU A 40 30.66 -23.39 -5.79
N PHE A 41 30.13 -22.24 -6.20
CA PHE A 41 29.42 -21.30 -5.35
C PHE A 41 28.01 -21.02 -5.84
N THR A 42 27.14 -20.68 -4.88
CA THR A 42 25.77 -20.23 -5.13
C THR A 42 25.63 -18.78 -4.67
N GLY A 43 25.10 -17.93 -5.55
CA GLY A 43 24.65 -16.58 -5.23
C GLY A 43 23.13 -16.49 -5.30
N SER A 44 22.53 -15.60 -4.50
CA SER A 44 21.11 -15.30 -4.60
C SER A 44 20.82 -13.82 -4.45
N ASP A 45 19.70 -13.39 -5.03
CA ASP A 45 19.16 -12.04 -4.89
C ASP A 45 17.64 -12.10 -4.74
N THR A 46 17.05 -11.09 -4.09
CA THR A 46 15.62 -11.05 -3.76
C THR A 46 14.97 -9.76 -4.21
N VAL A 47 13.78 -9.88 -4.81
CA VAL A 47 12.92 -8.75 -5.19
C VAL A 47 11.58 -8.89 -4.48
N THR A 48 11.15 -7.81 -3.82
CA THR A 48 9.81 -7.70 -3.25
C THR A 48 8.92 -6.89 -4.18
N ILE A 49 7.76 -7.43 -4.51
CA ILE A 49 6.74 -6.77 -5.35
C ILE A 49 5.45 -6.67 -4.55
N ASN A 50 4.92 -5.47 -4.39
CA ASN A 50 3.59 -5.24 -3.85
C ASN A 50 2.61 -5.01 -5.01
N VAL A 51 1.59 -5.86 -5.14
CA VAL A 51 0.51 -5.69 -6.11
C VAL A 51 -0.67 -5.03 -5.38
N CYS A 52 -0.99 -3.81 -5.77
CA CYS A 52 -2.03 -2.97 -5.17
C CYS A 52 -3.22 -2.78 -6.12
N ASN A 53 -4.38 -2.38 -5.58
CA ASN A 53 -5.60 -2.22 -6.38
C ASN A 53 -5.49 -1.07 -7.38
N ASP A 54 -4.81 0.01 -6.99
CA ASP A 54 -4.59 1.19 -7.80
C ASP A 54 -3.26 1.87 -7.44
N SER A 55 -2.98 2.98 -8.12
CA SER A 55 -1.76 3.77 -7.93
C SER A 55 -1.68 4.48 -6.58
N CYS A 56 -2.80 4.82 -5.96
CA CYS A 56 -2.81 5.48 -4.66
C CYS A 56 -2.39 4.49 -3.57
N GLU A 57 -3.00 3.30 -3.54
CA GLU A 57 -2.57 2.23 -2.63
C GLU A 57 -1.11 1.84 -2.86
N ALA A 58 -0.65 1.82 -4.11
CA ALA A 58 0.75 1.56 -4.44
C ALA A 58 1.69 2.61 -3.83
N ALA A 59 1.35 3.91 -3.96
CA ALA A 59 2.11 5.00 -3.35
C ALA A 59 2.12 4.87 -1.82
N GLN A 60 0.97 4.61 -1.20
CA GLN A 60 0.83 4.41 0.24
C GLN A 60 1.63 3.22 0.79
N SER A 61 1.95 2.23 -0.07
CA SER A 61 2.76 1.07 0.33
C SER A 61 4.26 1.37 0.47
N LEU A 62 4.73 2.53 0.02
CA LEU A 62 6.14 2.90 0.08
C LEU A 62 6.56 3.33 1.50
N PRO A 63 7.77 2.99 1.95
CA PRO A 63 8.23 3.34 3.29
C PRO A 63 8.36 4.85 3.55
N ASP A 64 8.52 5.63 2.48
CA ASP A 64 8.68 7.09 2.48
C ASP A 64 7.42 7.81 1.98
N TYR A 65 6.25 7.14 1.99
CA TYR A 65 4.98 7.78 1.69
C TYR A 65 4.66 8.86 2.72
N GLU A 66 4.54 10.09 2.24
CA GLU A 66 4.05 11.22 3.01
C GLU A 66 2.72 11.67 2.40
N PRO A 67 1.60 11.63 3.14
CA PRO A 67 0.30 12.05 2.62
C PRO A 67 0.35 13.52 2.25
N VAL A 68 -0.30 13.88 1.14
CA VAL A 68 -0.37 15.28 0.70
C VAL A 68 -1.20 16.07 1.71
N PRO A 69 -0.66 17.15 2.32
CA PRO A 69 -1.45 17.96 3.23
C PRO A 69 -2.69 18.53 2.51
N GLY A 70 -3.87 18.25 3.03
CA GLY A 70 -5.14 18.71 2.45
C GLY A 70 -5.89 17.68 1.61
N ASP A 71 -5.32 16.49 1.39
CA ASP A 71 -6.08 15.32 0.93
C ASP A 71 -6.89 14.81 2.14
N LEU A 72 -8.16 15.22 2.21
CA LEU A 72 -9.04 14.96 3.33
C LEU A 72 -9.79 13.64 3.17
N ASN A 73 -9.94 13.13 1.94
CA ASN A 73 -10.62 11.86 1.67
C ASN A 73 -9.66 10.67 1.56
N GLY A 74 -8.35 10.91 1.45
CA GLY A 74 -7.29 9.91 1.40
C GLY A 74 -7.12 9.24 0.03
N ASP A 75 -7.54 9.87 -1.07
CA ASP A 75 -7.46 9.32 -2.44
C ASP A 75 -6.14 9.64 -3.18
N CYS A 76 -5.15 10.18 -2.46
CA CYS A 76 -3.82 10.58 -2.92
C CYS A 76 -3.81 11.78 -3.87
N ILE A 77 -4.92 12.49 -4.01
CA ILE A 77 -5.03 13.72 -4.79
C ILE A 77 -5.69 14.79 -3.90
N VAL A 78 -5.39 16.06 -4.17
CA VAL A 78 -6.12 17.18 -3.55
C VAL A 78 -6.97 17.85 -4.61
N ASP A 79 -8.29 17.72 -4.52
CA ASP A 79 -9.22 18.25 -5.51
C ASP A 79 -10.52 18.83 -4.92
N ASP A 80 -11.54 19.00 -5.77
CA ASP A 80 -12.83 19.57 -5.38
C ASP A 80 -13.58 18.71 -4.35
N LEU A 81 -13.32 17.40 -4.26
CA LEU A 81 -13.91 16.53 -3.26
C LEU A 81 -13.36 16.85 -1.87
N ASP A 82 -12.06 17.11 -1.75
CA ASP A 82 -11.45 17.53 -0.49
C ASP A 82 -11.97 18.89 -0.06
N LEU A 83 -12.08 19.82 -1.02
CA LEU A 83 -12.66 21.12 -0.76
C LEU A 83 -14.11 21.01 -0.27
N ALA A 84 -14.92 20.10 -0.84
CA ALA A 84 -16.27 19.87 -0.39
C ALA A 84 -16.32 19.33 1.05
N ILE A 85 -15.43 18.41 1.42
CA ILE A 85 -15.30 17.89 2.80
C ILE A 85 -14.94 19.03 3.76
N LEU A 86 -13.99 19.89 3.37
CA LEU A 86 -13.61 21.06 4.15
C LEU A 86 -14.80 22.01 4.33
N GLN A 87 -15.53 22.32 3.24
CA GLN A 87 -16.69 23.20 3.26
C GLN A 87 -17.83 22.64 4.11
N GLU A 88 -18.07 21.33 4.06
CA GLU A 88 -19.11 20.66 4.86
C GLU A 88 -18.82 20.72 6.37
N ASN A 89 -17.54 20.65 6.74
CA ASN A 89 -17.10 20.67 8.12
C ASN A 89 -16.62 22.05 8.60
N TRP A 90 -16.77 23.07 7.75
CA TRP A 90 -16.29 24.41 8.03
C TRP A 90 -16.95 25.00 9.29
N LEU A 91 -16.13 25.46 10.23
CA LEU A 91 -16.55 26.04 11.52
C LEU A 91 -17.41 25.12 12.39
N LYS A 92 -17.42 23.80 12.16
CA LYS A 92 -17.97 22.87 13.16
C LYS A 92 -17.09 22.95 14.41
N ASP A 93 -17.75 23.07 15.57
CA ASP A 93 -17.14 23.13 16.89
C ASP A 93 -17.67 21.97 17.72
N ASP A 94 -16.76 21.12 18.24
CA ASP A 94 -17.08 19.99 19.10
C ASP A 94 -16.77 20.28 20.58
N SER A 95 -16.50 21.54 20.93
CA SER A 95 -16.25 21.94 22.31
C SER A 95 -17.48 21.69 23.20
N LEU A 96 -17.23 21.18 24.41
CA LEU A 96 -18.26 21.07 25.43
C LEU A 96 -18.63 22.48 25.90
N THR A 97 -19.87 22.89 25.70
CA THR A 97 -20.38 24.13 26.31
C THR A 97 -20.54 23.90 27.81
N GLU A 98 -20.10 24.87 28.63
CA GLU A 98 -20.16 24.80 30.09
C GLU A 98 -21.62 24.77 30.62
N GLU A 99 -22.26 23.60 30.62
CA GLU A 99 -23.54 23.34 31.29
C GLU A 99 -23.54 22.00 32.07
N TRP A 100 -22.36 21.51 32.47
CA TRP A 100 -22.22 20.34 33.35
C TRP A 100 -22.10 20.70 34.85
N VAL A 101 -22.41 21.95 35.21
CA VAL A 101 -22.49 22.41 36.60
C VAL A 101 -23.97 22.51 36.99
N LEU A 102 -24.47 21.47 37.66
CA LEU A 102 -25.62 21.43 38.59
C LEU A 102 -26.42 20.14 38.42
N LEU A 103 -25.97 19.02 39.01
CA LEU A 103 -26.87 18.00 39.58
C LEU A 103 -26.06 17.11 40.55
N VAL A 104 -25.61 17.69 41.66
CA VAL A 104 -25.48 16.94 42.93
C VAL A 104 -25.89 17.91 44.05
N ASP A 105 -27.20 18.00 44.29
CA ASP A 105 -27.76 18.48 45.57
C ASP A 105 -27.55 17.41 46.65
#